data_AF-A0A3C1ELF4-F1
#
_entry.id   AF-A0A3C1ELF4-F1
#
_cell.length_a   1.000
_cell.length_b   1.000
_cell.length_c   1.000
_cell.angle_alpha   90.00
_cell.angle_beta   90.00
_cell.angle_gamma   90.00
#
_symmetry.space_group_name_H-M   'P 1'
#
loop_
_entity.id
_entity.type
_entity.pdbx_description
1 polymer ?
#
loop_
_entity_poly.entity_id
_entity_poly.type
_entity_poly.pdbx_seq_one_letter_code
_entity_poly.pdbx_strand_id
1 'polypeptide(L)'
;MAAAALSAGCARREFRLSGTVTVASILQHRLPQGNCVLFIVAKNQGDVPVAVQRIVNPQFPVKFSLGPDDLIIPDPPADTPLRIQVQMNSHGAVGTAKRGDLEGTHPNMAYPGDRRIHIVIDRQI
;
A
#
# COMPACT_ATOMS: atom_id res chain seq x y z
N MET A 1 9.51 48.74 -5.31
CA MET A 1 10.35 47.67 -5.88
C MET A 1 10.99 46.93 -4.71
N ALA A 2 10.44 45.79 -4.31
CA ALA A 2 11.09 44.83 -3.41
C ALA A 2 10.42 43.47 -3.66
N ALA A 3 11.19 42.54 -4.20
CA ALA A 3 10.73 41.25 -4.66
C ALA A 3 10.32 40.36 -3.47
N ALA A 4 9.13 39.75 -3.56
CA ALA A 4 8.75 38.64 -2.72
C ALA A 4 9.65 37.45 -3.06
N ALA A 5 10.46 37.01 -2.09
CA ALA A 5 11.19 35.77 -2.18
C ALA A 5 10.17 34.61 -2.13
N LEU A 6 9.85 34.06 -3.30
CA LEU A 6 9.28 32.73 -3.41
C LEU A 6 10.36 31.75 -2.94
N SER A 7 10.36 31.40 -1.66
CA SER A 7 10.98 30.17 -1.21
C SER A 7 10.19 29.01 -1.81
N ALA A 8 10.48 28.69 -3.07
CA ALA A 8 10.39 27.34 -3.57
C ALA A 8 11.41 26.52 -2.78
N GLY A 9 11.06 26.19 -1.53
CA GLY A 9 11.66 25.05 -0.87
C GLY A 9 11.43 23.89 -1.82
N CYS A 10 12.50 23.42 -2.44
CA CYS A 10 12.52 22.23 -3.26
C CYS A 10 11.97 21.13 -2.35
N ALA A 11 10.67 20.88 -2.42
CA ALA A 11 10.02 19.89 -1.60
C ALA A 11 10.68 18.58 -2.02
N ARG A 12 11.62 18.09 -1.20
CA ARG A 12 12.10 16.72 -1.25
C ARG A 12 10.82 15.91 -1.39
N ARG A 13 10.61 15.27 -2.55
CA ARG A 13 9.36 14.56 -2.82
C ARG A 13 9.26 13.47 -1.78
N GLU A 14 8.57 13.76 -0.69
CA GLU A 14 8.38 12.83 0.40
C GLU A 14 7.68 11.61 -0.17
N PHE A 15 8.16 10.44 0.24
CA PHE A 15 7.55 9.19 -0.15
C PHE A 15 6.08 9.21 0.23
N ARG A 16 5.20 9.16 -0.78
CA ARG A 16 3.75 9.12 -0.57
C ARG A 16 3.07 8.31 -1.66
N LEU A 17 2.23 7.36 -1.28
CA LEU A 17 1.34 6.64 -2.18
C LEU A 17 -0.05 6.62 -1.57
N SER A 18 -1.10 6.83 -2.37
CA SER A 18 -2.47 6.80 -1.83
C SER A 18 -3.47 6.19 -2.79
N GLY A 19 -4.50 5.56 -2.23
CA GLY A 19 -5.41 4.78 -3.03
C GLY A 19 -6.57 4.16 -2.28
N THR A 20 -7.20 3.19 -2.93
CA THR A 20 -8.34 2.44 -2.41
C THR A 20 -8.15 0.95 -2.67
N VAL A 21 -8.48 0.14 -1.68
CA VAL A 21 -8.53 -1.31 -1.77
C VAL A 21 -9.99 -1.74 -1.77
N THR A 22 -10.37 -2.60 -2.71
CA THR A 22 -11.69 -3.22 -2.81
C THR A 22 -11.55 -4.74 -2.83
N VAL A 23 -12.66 -5.45 -2.64
CA VAL A 23 -12.71 -6.92 -2.70
C VAL A 23 -13.58 -7.33 -3.87
N ALA A 24 -13.09 -8.26 -4.69
CA ALA A 24 -13.86 -8.83 -5.78
C ALA A 24 -15.14 -9.47 -5.24
N SER A 25 -16.27 -9.32 -5.94
CA SER A 25 -17.58 -9.78 -5.46
C SER A 25 -17.60 -11.26 -5.06
N ILE A 26 -16.86 -12.11 -5.78
CA ILE A 26 -16.76 -13.55 -5.51
C ILE A 26 -16.06 -13.88 -4.17
N LEU A 27 -15.27 -12.95 -3.62
CA LEU A 27 -14.55 -13.12 -2.36
C LEU A 27 -15.20 -12.40 -1.18
N GLN A 28 -16.26 -11.62 -1.38
CA GLN A 28 -16.92 -10.89 -0.27
C GLN A 28 -17.42 -11.86 0.82
N HIS A 29 -17.95 -13.02 0.43
CA HIS A 29 -18.40 -14.06 1.37
C HIS A 29 -17.25 -14.84 2.04
N ARG A 30 -16.00 -14.63 1.59
CA ARG A 30 -14.79 -15.23 2.17
C ARG A 30 -14.07 -14.30 3.14
N LEU A 31 -14.53 -13.05 3.30
CA LEU A 31 -13.94 -12.11 4.23
C LEU A 31 -14.05 -12.64 5.68
N PRO A 32 -12.96 -12.60 6.46
CA PRO A 32 -13.04 -12.92 7.89
C PRO A 32 -14.01 -11.96 8.59
N GLN A 33 -14.86 -12.50 9.48
CA GLN A 33 -15.86 -11.70 10.21
C GLN A 33 -15.26 -10.83 11.32
N GLY A 34 -13.97 -10.98 11.61
CA GLY A 34 -13.22 -10.20 12.59
C GLY A 34 -11.81 -10.74 12.78
N ASN A 35 -11.00 -10.04 13.56
CA ASN A 35 -9.61 -10.39 13.86
C ASN A 35 -8.76 -10.60 12.60
N CYS A 36 -8.93 -9.72 11.61
CA CYS A 36 -8.12 -9.71 10.40
C CYS A 36 -7.31 -8.42 10.29
N VAL A 37 -6.22 -8.51 9.55
CA VAL A 37 -5.31 -7.40 9.30
C VAL A 37 -5.09 -7.33 7.80
N LEU A 38 -5.30 -6.14 7.23
CA LEU A 38 -4.90 -5.80 5.88
C LEU A 38 -3.53 -5.14 5.92
N PHE A 39 -2.59 -5.71 5.20
CA PHE A 39 -1.28 -5.14 4.96
C PHE A 39 -1.24 -4.57 3.54
N ILE A 40 -0.85 -3.32 3.42
CA ILE A 40 -0.55 -2.66 2.15
C ILE A 40 0.96 -2.57 2.05
N VAL A 41 1.54 -3.25 1.06
CA VAL A 41 2.98 -3.43 0.93
C VAL A 41 3.43 -2.83 -0.40
N ALA A 42 4.34 -1.86 -0.34
CA ALA A 42 5.09 -1.40 -1.51
C ALA A 42 6.42 -2.16 -1.56
N LYS A 43 6.71 -2.84 -2.68
CA LYS A 43 7.95 -3.58 -2.91
C LYS A 43 8.74 -2.97 -4.07
N ASN A 44 10.06 -2.96 -3.98
CA ASN A 44 10.90 -2.64 -5.13
C ASN A 44 10.98 -3.81 -6.12
N GLN A 45 11.76 -3.68 -7.19
CA GLN A 45 11.92 -4.72 -8.21
C GLN A 45 12.58 -6.02 -7.69
N GLY A 46 13.31 -5.97 -6.58
CA GLY A 46 13.90 -7.13 -5.92
C GLY A 46 12.97 -7.81 -4.91
N ASP A 47 11.67 -7.51 -4.95
CA ASP A 47 10.65 -7.96 -3.99
C ASP A 47 10.92 -7.57 -2.52
N VAL A 48 11.81 -6.60 -2.29
CA VAL A 48 12.11 -6.09 -0.95
C VAL A 48 11.03 -5.08 -0.54
N PRO A 49 10.38 -5.25 0.61
CA PRO A 49 9.44 -4.28 1.15
C PRO A 49 10.11 -2.92 1.40
N VAL A 50 9.58 -1.87 0.76
CA VAL A 50 10.01 -0.48 0.92
C VAL A 50 9.14 0.22 1.96
N ALA A 51 7.83 -0.01 1.92
CA ALA A 51 6.88 0.54 2.89
C ALA A 51 5.77 -0.45 3.19
N VAL A 52 5.28 -0.44 4.43
CA VAL A 52 4.17 -1.29 4.88
C VAL A 52 3.23 -0.51 5.77
N GLN A 53 1.96 -0.45 5.39
CA GLN A 53 0.88 0.03 6.24
C GLN A 53 0.04 -1.15 6.72
N ARG A 54 -0.34 -1.10 8.00
CA ARG A 54 -1.18 -2.11 8.65
C ARG A 54 -2.53 -1.52 9.04
N ILE A 55 -3.62 -2.18 8.62
CA ILE A 55 -4.99 -1.79 8.96
C ILE A 55 -5.68 -2.97 9.64
N VAL A 56 -6.04 -2.79 10.91
CA VAL A 56 -6.72 -3.81 11.72
C VAL A 56 -8.22 -3.72 11.47
N ASN A 57 -8.88 -4.87 11.30
CA ASN A 57 -10.32 -5.00 11.04
C ASN A 57 -10.80 -4.03 9.93
N PRO A 58 -10.22 -4.13 8.71
CA PRO A 58 -10.55 -3.24 7.60
C PRO A 58 -12.03 -3.30 7.23
N GLN A 59 -12.61 -2.14 6.93
CA GLN A 59 -13.94 -2.04 6.31
C GLN A 59 -13.80 -1.62 4.85
N PHE A 60 -14.31 -2.45 3.94
CA PHE A 60 -14.19 -2.21 2.51
C PHE A 60 -15.32 -1.30 1.98
N PRO A 61 -15.03 -0.36 1.06
CA PRO A 61 -13.72 -0.07 0.49
C PRO A 61 -12.77 0.64 1.46
N VAL A 62 -11.50 0.21 1.50
CA VAL A 62 -10.49 0.79 2.41
C VAL A 62 -9.70 1.86 1.68
N LYS A 63 -9.61 3.07 2.25
CA LYS A 63 -8.67 4.09 1.79
C LYS A 63 -7.32 3.87 2.47
N PHE A 64 -6.23 3.98 1.71
CA PHE A 64 -4.87 3.85 2.26
C PHE A 64 -4.01 5.05 1.86
N SER A 65 -3.00 5.34 2.68
CA SER A 65 -1.95 6.31 2.39
C SER A 65 -0.66 5.81 3.01
N LEU A 66 0.28 5.39 2.17
CA LEU A 66 1.65 5.13 2.59
C LEU A 66 2.42 6.45 2.62
N GLY A 67 3.08 6.74 3.72
CA GLY A 67 3.92 7.90 3.93
C GLY A 67 5.30 7.55 4.49
N PRO A 68 6.08 8.55 4.92
CA PRO A 68 7.40 8.34 5.53
C PRO A 68 7.38 7.42 6.76
N ASP A 69 6.31 7.47 7.57
CA ASP A 69 6.17 6.65 8.78
C ASP A 69 5.94 5.16 8.47
N ASP A 70 5.54 4.83 7.23
CA ASP A 70 5.34 3.46 6.78
C ASP A 70 6.61 2.86 6.15
N LEU A 71 7.70 3.64 6.00
CA LEU A 71 8.94 3.19 5.37
C LEU A 71 9.68 2.15 6.22
N ILE A 72 10.12 1.09 5.56
CA ILE A 72 11.06 0.10 6.08
C ILE A 72 12.48 0.43 5.63
N ILE A 73 12.64 0.89 4.39
CA ILE A 73 13.91 1.37 3.85
C ILE A 73 13.94 2.88 3.98
N PRO A 74 14.95 3.47 4.65
CA PRO A 74 15.06 4.92 4.76
C PRO A 74 15.34 5.54 3.39
N ASP A 75 14.64 6.63 3.07
CA ASP A 75 14.87 7.48 1.90
C ASP A 75 15.00 6.73 0.55
N PRO A 76 13.99 5.96 0.11
CA PRO A 76 14.03 5.34 -1.21
C PRO A 76 14.09 6.42 -2.31
N PRO A 77 14.81 6.19 -3.42
CA PRO A 77 14.82 7.11 -4.55
C PRO A 77 13.40 7.41 -5.05
N ALA A 78 13.13 8.68 -5.37
CA ALA A 78 11.78 9.15 -5.72
C ALA A 78 11.25 8.56 -7.04
N ASP A 79 12.14 8.02 -7.88
CA ASP A 79 11.89 7.38 -9.16
C ASP A 79 11.89 5.84 -9.08
N THR A 80 12.01 5.28 -7.87
CA THR A 80 11.98 3.82 -7.68
C THR A 80 10.61 3.27 -8.10
N PRO A 81 10.54 2.36 -9.09
CA PRO A 81 9.30 1.68 -9.43
C PRO A 81 8.91 0.69 -8.34
N LEU A 82 7.65 0.72 -7.92
CA LEU A 82 7.13 -0.06 -6.80
C LEU A 82 5.96 -0.94 -7.24
N ARG A 83 6.03 -2.23 -6.91
CA ARG A 83 4.88 -3.13 -6.95
C ARG A 83 4.07 -2.92 -5.68
N ILE A 84 2.78 -2.64 -5.83
CA ILE A 84 1.87 -2.52 -4.68
C ILE A 84 1.05 -3.79 -4.56
N GLN A 85 1.20 -4.47 -3.43
CA GLN A 85 0.47 -5.69 -3.08
C GLN A 85 -0.32 -5.44 -1.80
N VAL A 86 -1.47 -6.07 -1.68
CA VAL A 86 -2.18 -6.20 -0.42
C VAL A 86 -2.28 -7.66 -0.01
N GLN A 87 -2.12 -7.91 1.28
CA GLN A 87 -2.33 -9.21 1.90
C GLN A 87 -3.26 -9.01 3.09
N MET A 88 -4.32 -9.79 3.17
CA MET A 88 -5.22 -9.81 4.32
C MET A 88 -5.21 -11.19 4.97
N ASN A 89 -4.96 -11.22 6.28
CA ASN A 89 -4.89 -12.47 7.04
C ASN A 89 -5.37 -12.30 8.49
N SER A 90 -5.62 -13.40 9.19
CA SER A 90 -6.07 -13.42 10.59
C SER A 90 -4.95 -13.69 11.61
N HIS A 91 -3.77 -14.06 11.13
CA HIS A 91 -2.62 -14.39 11.99
C HIS A 91 -1.64 -13.22 12.19
N GLY A 92 -1.84 -12.09 11.51
CA GLY A 92 -1.10 -10.85 11.74
C GLY A 92 0.35 -10.84 11.26
N ALA A 93 0.75 -11.74 10.37
CA ALA A 93 2.11 -11.79 9.83
C ALA A 93 2.13 -11.45 8.33
N VAL A 94 3.04 -10.58 7.90
CA VAL A 94 3.29 -10.28 6.47
C VAL A 94 4.22 -11.32 5.87
N GLY A 95 3.98 -11.68 4.60
CA GLY A 95 4.92 -12.47 3.81
C GLY A 95 4.93 -13.98 4.12
N THR A 96 4.19 -14.43 5.13
CA THR A 96 3.90 -15.84 5.36
C THR A 96 2.49 -16.12 4.89
N ALA A 97 2.34 -16.57 3.64
CA ALA A 97 1.04 -16.92 3.10
C ALA A 97 0.51 -18.21 3.76
N LYS A 98 -0.73 -18.16 4.25
CA LYS A 98 -1.45 -19.32 4.79
C LYS A 98 -2.75 -19.54 4.04
N ARG A 99 -3.22 -20.79 4.06
CA ARG A 99 -4.53 -21.14 3.50
C ARG A 99 -5.61 -20.26 4.14
N GLY A 100 -6.41 -19.63 3.30
CA GLY A 100 -7.46 -18.69 3.68
C GLY A 100 -7.07 -17.22 3.56
N ASP A 101 -5.77 -16.91 3.43
CA ASP A 101 -5.30 -15.54 3.21
C ASP A 101 -5.85 -14.99 1.89
N LEU A 102 -6.12 -13.70 1.87
CA LEU A 102 -6.63 -13.00 0.70
C LEU A 102 -5.59 -12.02 0.18
N GLU A 103 -5.40 -11.98 -1.15
CA GLU A 103 -4.39 -11.15 -1.78
C GLU A 103 -4.95 -10.36 -2.96
N GLY A 104 -4.28 -9.24 -3.26
CA GLY A 104 -4.53 -8.41 -4.42
C GLY A 104 -3.26 -7.68 -4.84
N THR A 105 -3.12 -7.36 -6.12
CA THR A 105 -1.95 -6.64 -6.65
C THR A 105 -2.39 -5.53 -7.59
N HIS A 106 -1.79 -4.35 -7.45
CA HIS A 106 -1.96 -3.29 -8.43
C HIS A 106 -1.31 -3.73 -9.76
N PRO A 107 -2.02 -3.67 -10.91
CA PRO A 107 -1.50 -4.22 -12.17
C PRO A 107 -0.27 -3.49 -12.71
N ASN A 108 -0.09 -2.21 -12.36
CA ASN A 108 1.00 -1.38 -12.84
C ASN A 108 2.04 -1.13 -11.75
N MET A 109 3.23 -0.70 -12.16
CA MET A 109 4.19 -0.10 -11.23
C MET A 109 3.65 1.25 -10.75
N ALA A 110 3.86 1.53 -9.47
CA ALA A 110 3.60 2.84 -8.87
C ALA A 110 4.92 3.53 -8.55
N TYR A 111 4.88 4.86 -8.47
CA TYR A 111 6.01 5.71 -8.14
C TYR A 111 5.69 6.58 -6.93
N PRO A 112 6.68 6.91 -6.08
CA PRO A 112 6.50 7.90 -5.03
C PRO A 112 5.84 9.19 -5.55
N GLY A 113 4.68 9.51 -4.97
CA GLY A 113 3.80 10.61 -5.36
C GLY A 113 2.49 10.16 -6.00
N ASP A 114 2.38 8.89 -6.43
CA ASP A 114 1.18 8.37 -7.08
C ASP A 114 -0.04 8.39 -6.15
N ARG A 115 -1.18 8.74 -6.75
CA ARG A 115 -2.47 8.85 -6.08
C ARG A 115 -3.52 8.10 -6.87
N ARG A 116 -4.65 7.78 -6.21
CA ARG A 116 -5.77 7.06 -6.82
C ARG A 116 -5.38 5.65 -7.29
N ILE A 117 -4.41 5.04 -6.62
CA ILE A 117 -4.06 3.64 -6.83
C ILE A 117 -5.27 2.79 -6.45
N HIS A 118 -5.72 1.92 -7.35
CA HIS A 118 -6.81 0.99 -7.06
C HIS A 118 -6.29 -0.43 -7.05
N ILE A 119 -6.59 -1.15 -5.98
CA ILE A 119 -6.19 -2.55 -5.80
C ILE A 119 -7.45 -3.35 -5.51
N VAL A 120 -7.59 -4.48 -6.20
CA VAL A 120 -8.68 -5.43 -5.98
C VAL A 120 -8.08 -6.67 -5.32
N ILE A 121 -8.63 -7.07 -4.18
CA ILE A 121 -8.40 -8.39 -3.59
C ILE A 121 -9.24 -9.38 -4.39
N ASP A 122 -8.59 -10.23 -5.17
CA ASP A 122 -9.21 -11.13 -6.15
C ASP A 122 -8.72 -12.58 -6.04
N ARG A 123 -7.76 -12.85 -5.13
CA ARG A 123 -7.23 -14.19 -4.90
C ARG A 123 -7.36 -14.61 -3.44
N GLN A 124 -7.64 -15.90 -3.24
CA GLN A 124 -7.51 -16.61 -1.96
C GLN A 124 -6.40 -17.66 -2.08
N ILE A 125 -5.54 -17.73 -1.06
CA ILE A 125 -4.48 -18.75 -0.92
C ILE A 125 -5.04 -20.03 -0.30
#